data_AF-A0A9I3CJN4-F1
#
_entry.id   AF-A0A9I3CJN4-F1
#
_cell.length_a   1.000
_cell.length_b   1.000
_cell.length_c   1.000
_cell.angle_alpha   90.00
_cell.angle_beta   90.00
_cell.angle_gamma   90.00
#
_symmetry.space_group_name_H-M   'P 1'
#
loop_
_entity.id
_entity.type
_entity.pdbx_description
1 polymer ?
#
loop_
_entity_poly.entity_id
_entity_poly.type
_entity_poly.pdbx_seq_one_letter_code
_entity_poly.pdbx_strand_id
1 'polypeptide(L)'
;MQRVSIPLVALLLAGLAVALGEQSPKCSVSVTTASGSRARAGPYCSGELIFEDNFNTLDFETWEHENTLSGGGNWEFQWYLNHRSNSYCENGIFYIRPTLLADDTGEAFLTSGNLNIHGGQPADQCTSPMFWGCERTGTPTN
;
A
#
# COMPACT_ATOMS: atom_id res chain seq x y z
N MET A 1 -57.73 -9.82 41.45
CA MET A 1 -56.49 -10.41 42.00
C MET A 1 -56.45 -11.88 41.66
N GLN A 2 -55.83 -12.25 40.54
CA GLN A 2 -55.60 -13.65 40.13
C GLN A 2 -54.11 -13.93 40.30
N ARG A 3 -53.77 -14.87 41.18
CA ARG A 3 -52.40 -15.33 41.40
C ARG A 3 -52.06 -16.34 40.31
N VAL A 4 -51.16 -15.98 39.41
CA VAL A 4 -50.57 -16.89 38.43
C VAL A 4 -49.40 -17.60 39.10
N SER A 5 -49.56 -18.89 39.38
CA SER A 5 -48.50 -19.77 39.89
C SER A 5 -47.70 -20.32 38.71
N ILE A 6 -46.48 -19.81 38.52
CA ILE A 6 -45.55 -20.32 37.51
C ILE A 6 -44.83 -21.54 38.13
N PRO A 7 -44.89 -22.74 37.51
CA PRO A 7 -44.24 -23.93 38.05
C PRO A 7 -42.72 -23.78 37.97
N LEU A 8 -42.03 -24.10 39.06
CA LEU A 8 -40.58 -23.97 39.26
C LEU A 8 -39.71 -24.70 38.21
N VAL A 9 -40.33 -25.59 37.42
CA VAL A 9 -39.66 -26.39 36.37
C VAL A 9 -39.32 -25.55 35.13
N ALA A 10 -40.06 -24.45 34.87
CA ALA A 10 -39.82 -23.61 33.69
C ALA A 10 -38.56 -22.72 33.81
N LEU A 11 -37.97 -22.57 35.01
CA LEU A 11 -36.77 -21.77 35.24
C LEU A 11 -35.45 -22.53 35.00
N LEU A 12 -35.48 -23.85 34.84
CA LEU A 12 -34.28 -24.68 34.67
C LEU A 12 -33.84 -24.91 33.22
N LEU A 13 -34.63 -24.47 32.23
CA LEU A 13 -34.32 -24.67 30.80
C LEU A 13 -33.79 -23.41 30.10
N ALA A 14 -33.68 -22.28 30.79
CA ALA A 14 -33.10 -21.04 30.23
C ALA A 14 -31.62 -20.83 30.59
N GLY A 15 -30.96 -21.84 31.15
CA GLY A 15 -29.61 -21.76 31.73
C GLY A 15 -28.46 -22.31 30.89
N LEU A 16 -28.66 -22.59 29.60
CA LEU A 16 -27.57 -22.90 28.66
C LEU A 16 -27.60 -21.93 27.48
N ALA A 17 -27.49 -20.63 27.77
CA ALA A 17 -26.90 -19.73 26.79
C ALA A 17 -25.44 -20.16 26.64
N VAL A 18 -25.15 -20.86 25.55
CA VAL A 18 -23.82 -21.28 25.13
C VAL A 18 -22.91 -20.06 25.23
N ALA A 19 -22.00 -20.07 26.20
CA ALA A 19 -20.83 -19.22 26.16
C ALA A 19 -20.00 -19.68 24.96
N LEU A 20 -20.30 -19.15 23.79
CA LEU A 20 -19.35 -19.08 22.69
C LEU A 20 -18.28 -18.08 23.14
N GLY A 21 -17.45 -18.50 24.10
CA GLY A 21 -16.15 -17.90 24.26
C GLY A 21 -15.42 -18.21 22.96
N GLU A 22 -15.20 -17.20 22.13
CA GLU A 22 -14.16 -17.26 21.11
C GLU A 22 -12.89 -17.72 21.83
N GLN A 23 -12.50 -18.98 21.62
CA GLN A 23 -11.18 -19.39 22.03
C GLN A 23 -10.22 -18.56 21.18
N SER A 24 -9.64 -17.50 21.76
CA SER A 24 -8.50 -16.85 21.15
C SER A 24 -7.50 -17.96 20.80
N PRO A 25 -7.09 -18.08 19.53
CA PRO A 25 -6.17 -19.13 19.13
C PRO A 25 -4.96 -19.05 20.06
N LYS A 26 -4.57 -20.19 20.65
CA LYS A 26 -3.39 -20.25 21.52
C LYS A 26 -2.21 -19.68 20.73
N CYS A 27 -1.69 -18.54 21.18
CA CYS A 27 -0.57 -17.86 20.54
C CYS A 27 0.67 -18.75 20.58
N SER A 28 1.05 -19.32 19.43
CA SER A 28 2.37 -19.89 19.23
C SER A 28 3.28 -18.77 18.75
N VAL A 29 4.31 -18.41 19.52
CA VAL A 29 5.19 -17.27 19.19
C VAL A 29 5.88 -17.51 17.84
N SER A 30 5.81 -16.51 16.97
CA SER A 30 6.46 -16.49 15.66
C SER A 30 7.95 -16.14 15.78
N VAL A 31 8.75 -16.62 14.82
CA VAL A 31 10.13 -16.14 14.62
C VAL A 31 10.18 -14.76 13.96
N THR A 32 9.07 -14.32 13.35
CA THR A 32 8.94 -13.01 12.74
C THR A 32 8.95 -11.91 13.79
N THR A 33 9.80 -10.91 13.58
CA THR A 33 9.82 -9.66 14.35
C THR A 33 9.44 -8.50 13.45
N ALA A 34 8.87 -7.45 14.04
CA ALA A 34 8.58 -6.20 13.35
C ALA A 34 8.90 -5.03 14.28
N SER A 35 9.34 -3.92 13.69
CA SER A 35 9.79 -2.70 14.35
C SER A 35 9.32 -1.47 13.57
N GLY A 36 9.49 -0.28 14.15
CA GLY A 36 8.99 0.97 13.60
C GLY A 36 7.87 1.55 14.45
N SER A 37 7.54 2.83 14.22
CA SER A 37 6.55 3.58 15.00
C SER A 37 5.13 3.03 14.89
N ARG A 38 4.83 2.33 13.78
CA ARG A 38 3.51 1.75 13.50
C ARG A 38 3.41 0.26 13.83
N ALA A 39 4.52 -0.38 14.18
CA ALA A 39 4.53 -1.78 14.58
C ALA A 39 4.19 -1.91 16.08
N ARG A 40 3.36 -2.90 16.43
CA ARG A 40 3.07 -3.24 17.83
C ARG A 40 4.35 -3.72 18.54
N ALA A 41 4.45 -3.56 19.85
CA ALA A 41 5.49 -4.27 20.60
C ALA A 41 5.21 -5.79 20.57
N GLY A 42 6.21 -6.59 20.16
CA GLY A 42 6.13 -8.05 20.17
C GLY A 42 6.03 -8.64 21.60
N PRO A 43 5.93 -9.97 21.74
CA PRO A 43 6.04 -10.99 20.68
C PRO A 43 4.80 -11.08 19.77
N TYR A 44 5.02 -11.55 18.55
CA TYR A 44 3.98 -11.83 17.56
C TYR A 44 3.63 -13.32 17.53
N CYS A 45 2.37 -13.65 17.28
CA CYS A 45 1.93 -15.02 17.11
C CYS A 45 2.12 -15.48 15.65
N SER A 46 2.34 -16.77 15.43
CA SER A 46 2.34 -17.37 14.10
C SER A 46 0.97 -17.15 13.43
N GLY A 47 0.98 -16.58 12.22
CA GLY A 47 -0.23 -16.19 11.49
C GLY A 47 -0.84 -14.84 11.90
N GLU A 48 -0.23 -14.12 12.85
CA GLU A 48 -0.65 -12.75 13.18
C GLU A 48 -0.31 -11.78 12.04
N LEU A 49 -1.24 -10.90 11.71
CA LEU A 49 -1.03 -9.82 10.74
C LEU A 49 -0.17 -8.72 11.37
N ILE A 50 0.97 -8.42 10.76
CA ILE A 50 1.95 -7.45 11.27
C ILE A 50 1.98 -6.13 10.49
N PHE A 51 1.37 -6.10 9.31
CA PHE A 51 1.27 -4.94 8.45
C PHE A 51 0.11 -5.13 7.47
N GLU A 52 -0.72 -4.10 7.34
CA GLU A 52 -1.76 -4.01 6.31
C GLU A 52 -1.89 -2.57 5.84
N ASP A 53 -2.27 -2.40 4.58
CA ASP A 53 -2.79 -1.15 4.06
C ASP A 53 -4.04 -1.48 3.24
N ASN A 54 -5.14 -0.78 3.53
CA ASN A 54 -6.42 -0.95 2.85
C ASN A 54 -6.60 0.06 1.71
N PHE A 55 -5.59 0.90 1.44
CA PHE A 55 -5.55 1.83 0.32
C PHE A 55 -6.79 2.72 0.22
N ASN A 56 -7.27 3.20 1.37
CA ASN A 56 -8.25 4.28 1.42
C ASN A 56 -7.62 5.60 0.93
N THR A 57 -6.32 5.76 1.19
CA THR A 57 -5.44 6.83 0.71
C THR A 57 -4.06 6.26 0.46
N LEU A 58 -3.24 6.91 -0.35
CA LEU A 58 -1.84 6.56 -0.49
C LEU A 58 -1.03 7.28 0.59
N ASP A 59 -0.63 6.57 1.65
CA ASP A 59 0.07 7.14 2.81
C ASP A 59 1.59 7.21 2.58
N PHE A 60 2.12 8.44 2.49
CA PHE A 60 3.55 8.69 2.24
C PHE A 60 4.47 8.51 3.45
N GLU A 61 3.93 8.22 4.64
CA GLU A 61 4.75 7.71 5.75
C GLU A 61 4.95 6.19 5.67
N THR A 62 4.15 5.51 4.82
CA THR A 62 4.21 4.06 4.62
C THR A 62 4.84 3.68 3.29
N TRP A 63 4.54 4.44 2.23
CA TRP A 63 4.99 4.18 0.86
C TRP A 63 5.78 5.36 0.29
N GLU A 64 6.89 5.08 -0.36
CA GLU A 64 7.70 6.06 -1.09
C GLU A 64 7.64 5.79 -2.60
N HIS A 65 7.68 6.86 -3.39
CA HIS A 65 7.73 6.77 -4.85
C HIS A 65 9.18 6.69 -5.34
N GLU A 66 9.43 5.79 -6.28
CA GLU A 66 10.58 5.94 -7.15
C GLU A 66 10.33 7.05 -8.17
N ASN A 67 11.35 7.87 -8.42
CA ASN A 67 11.38 8.87 -9.48
C ASN A 67 12.66 8.67 -10.30
N THR A 68 12.58 7.87 -11.37
CA THR A 68 13.75 7.48 -12.16
C THR A 68 13.36 6.92 -13.53
N LEU A 69 14.29 7.04 -14.49
CA LEU A 69 14.28 6.41 -15.81
C LEU A 69 15.35 5.32 -15.94
N SER A 70 15.91 4.85 -14.82
CA SER A 70 17.04 3.90 -14.77
C SER A 70 16.67 2.48 -15.22
N GLY A 71 15.36 2.18 -15.31
CA GLY A 71 14.84 0.89 -15.77
C GLY A 71 15.09 -0.27 -14.81
N GLY A 72 15.40 0.00 -13.53
CA GLY A 72 15.54 -1.03 -12.49
C GLY A 72 16.65 -2.07 -12.74
N GLY A 73 17.58 -1.79 -13.65
CA GLY A 73 18.60 -2.75 -14.11
C GLY A 73 18.15 -3.71 -15.22
N ASN A 74 16.91 -3.58 -15.71
CA ASN A 74 16.30 -4.46 -16.73
C ASN A 74 16.14 -3.78 -18.10
N TRP A 75 16.75 -2.62 -18.31
CA TRP A 75 16.61 -1.84 -19.56
C TRP A 75 15.16 -1.47 -19.91
N GLU A 76 14.33 -1.29 -18.90
CA GLU A 76 12.96 -0.82 -19.06
C GLU A 76 12.95 0.67 -19.49
N PHE A 77 11.88 1.08 -20.18
CA PHE A 77 11.82 2.40 -20.84
C PHE A 77 10.93 3.42 -20.13
N GLN A 78 10.06 2.97 -19.22
CA GLN A 78 9.16 3.88 -18.53
C GLN A 78 9.90 4.80 -17.56
N TRP A 79 9.27 5.93 -17.29
CA TRP A 79 9.63 6.83 -16.22
C TRP A 79 8.72 6.55 -15.02
N TYR A 80 9.30 6.11 -13.90
CA TYR A 80 8.60 6.07 -12.62
C TYR A 80 8.60 7.48 -12.03
N LEU A 81 7.44 7.93 -11.54
CA LEU A 81 7.28 9.28 -10.98
C LEU A 81 6.16 9.34 -9.95
N ASN A 82 6.23 10.37 -9.11
CA ASN A 82 5.20 10.74 -8.15
C ASN A 82 4.10 11.57 -8.83
N HIS A 83 3.20 10.92 -9.57
CA HIS A 83 2.08 11.60 -10.23
C HIS A 83 0.75 10.89 -10.01
N ARG A 84 -0.32 11.67 -9.76
CA ARG A 84 -1.64 11.14 -9.39
C ARG A 84 -2.43 10.56 -10.55
N SER A 85 -2.03 10.82 -11.79
CA SER A 85 -2.56 10.08 -12.96
C SER A 85 -1.96 8.68 -13.12
N ASN A 86 -0.87 8.39 -12.40
CA ASN A 86 -0.13 7.13 -12.50
C ASN A 86 -0.24 6.27 -11.25
N SER A 87 -0.33 6.87 -10.08
CA SER A 87 -0.51 6.15 -8.82
C SER A 87 -1.56 6.86 -7.99
N TYR A 88 -2.63 6.16 -7.59
CA TYR A 88 -3.68 6.75 -6.76
C TYR A 88 -4.51 5.67 -6.09
N CYS A 89 -5.18 6.04 -5.00
CA CYS A 89 -6.11 5.19 -4.29
C CYS A 89 -7.54 5.64 -4.59
N GLU A 90 -8.39 4.70 -4.97
CA GLU A 90 -9.82 4.95 -5.17
C GLU A 90 -10.61 3.71 -4.72
N ASN A 91 -11.64 3.92 -3.89
CA ASN A 91 -12.52 2.86 -3.38
C ASN A 91 -11.78 1.66 -2.72
N GLY A 92 -10.71 1.93 -1.98
CA GLY A 92 -9.91 0.90 -1.31
C GLY A 92 -8.98 0.11 -2.23
N ILE A 93 -8.74 0.59 -3.46
CA ILE A 93 -7.85 -0.03 -4.44
C ILE A 93 -6.71 0.93 -4.75
N PHE A 94 -5.48 0.42 -4.67
CA PHE A 94 -4.31 1.14 -5.18
C PHE A 94 -4.14 0.86 -6.68
N TYR A 95 -4.32 1.90 -7.48
CA TYR A 95 -4.12 1.88 -8.91
C TYR A 95 -2.70 2.30 -9.25
N ILE A 96 -2.02 1.48 -10.05
CA ILE A 96 -0.79 1.82 -10.76
C ILE A 96 -1.10 1.77 -12.25
N ARG A 97 -1.12 2.93 -12.90
CA ARG A 97 -1.59 3.12 -14.26
C ARG A 97 -0.48 3.74 -15.13
N PRO A 98 -0.08 3.10 -16.24
CA PRO A 98 0.78 3.74 -17.20
C PRO A 98 0.04 4.86 -17.94
N THR A 99 0.74 5.96 -18.22
CA THR A 99 0.31 7.04 -19.12
C THR A 99 1.39 7.27 -20.17
N LEU A 100 1.03 7.92 -21.28
CA LEU A 100 2.01 8.29 -22.29
C LEU A 100 2.61 9.64 -21.92
N LEU A 101 3.94 9.74 -21.94
CA LEU A 101 4.63 11.03 -21.76
C LEU A 101 4.20 12.06 -22.81
N ALA A 102 3.86 11.60 -24.03
CA ALA A 102 3.37 12.45 -25.11
C ALA A 102 2.01 13.09 -24.82
N ASP A 103 1.21 12.56 -23.88
CA ASP A 103 -0.05 13.20 -23.47
C ASP A 103 0.21 14.56 -22.79
N ASP A 104 1.33 14.69 -22.07
CA ASP A 104 1.71 15.91 -21.34
C ASP A 104 2.67 16.80 -22.13
N THR A 105 3.55 16.19 -22.94
CA THR A 105 4.66 16.88 -23.60
C THR A 105 4.52 17.03 -25.12
N GLY A 106 3.58 16.29 -25.72
CA GLY A 106 3.39 16.16 -27.17
C GLY A 106 4.36 15.18 -27.82
N GLU A 107 3.94 14.55 -28.92
CA GLU A 107 4.71 13.53 -29.65
C GLU A 107 6.11 14.01 -30.10
N ALA A 108 6.24 15.28 -30.48
CA ALA A 108 7.54 15.85 -30.90
C ALA A 108 8.60 15.85 -29.78
N PHE A 109 8.18 15.81 -28.52
CA PHE A 109 9.08 15.72 -27.38
C PHE A 109 9.86 14.40 -27.37
N LEU A 110 9.26 13.30 -27.84
CA LEU A 110 9.92 11.99 -27.87
C LEU A 110 11.16 11.97 -28.78
N THR A 111 11.21 12.85 -29.79
CA THR A 111 12.30 12.89 -30.77
C THR A 111 13.24 14.10 -30.63
N SER A 112 12.99 14.99 -29.68
CA SER A 112 13.77 16.24 -29.55
C SER A 112 13.85 16.82 -28.14
N GLY A 113 12.98 16.37 -27.24
CA GLY A 113 12.88 16.88 -25.87
C GLY A 113 14.00 16.37 -24.99
N ASN A 114 14.34 17.16 -23.98
CA ASN A 114 15.20 16.74 -22.88
C ASN A 114 14.30 16.62 -21.63
N LEU A 115 14.19 15.41 -21.10
CA LEU A 115 13.50 15.12 -19.85
C LEU A 115 14.53 15.12 -18.73
N ASN A 116 14.48 16.16 -17.89
CA ASN A 116 15.35 16.32 -16.73
C ASN A 116 14.49 16.28 -15.46
N ILE A 117 14.75 15.32 -14.59
CA ILE A 117 13.99 15.09 -13.36
C ILE A 117 14.83 15.33 -12.11
N HIS A 118 15.84 16.20 -12.19
CA HIS A 118 16.58 16.71 -11.04
C HIS A 118 15.73 17.71 -10.23
N GLY A 119 14.60 17.25 -9.68
CA GLY A 119 13.71 18.08 -8.88
C GLY A 119 14.39 18.59 -7.61
N GLY A 120 13.98 19.77 -7.15
CA GLY A 120 14.57 20.41 -5.96
C GLY A 120 13.88 20.06 -4.64
N GLN A 121 12.69 19.46 -4.69
CA GLN A 121 11.89 19.08 -3.52
C GLN A 121 11.99 17.58 -3.26
N PRO A 122 11.92 17.10 -2.00
CA PRO A 122 12.05 15.67 -1.69
C PRO A 122 11.15 14.75 -2.52
N ALA A 123 9.91 15.19 -2.80
CA ALA A 123 8.94 14.41 -3.59
C ALA A 123 9.27 14.30 -5.09
N ASP A 124 10.12 15.21 -5.62
CA ASP A 124 10.49 15.30 -7.03
C ASP A 124 11.98 14.98 -7.25
N GLN A 125 12.71 14.61 -6.19
CA GLN A 125 14.11 14.22 -6.30
C GLN A 125 14.22 12.95 -7.15
N CYS A 126 15.23 12.90 -8.02
CA CYS A 126 15.55 11.68 -8.72
C CYS A 126 16.09 10.63 -7.74
N THR A 127 15.45 9.46 -7.68
CA THR A 127 15.79 8.41 -6.71
C THR A 127 16.92 7.51 -7.18
N SER A 128 17.19 7.45 -8.48
CA SER A 128 18.28 6.65 -9.04
C SER A 128 18.87 7.30 -10.30
N PRO A 129 20.13 7.81 -10.24
CA PRO A 129 20.82 8.39 -11.40
C PRO A 129 21.48 7.37 -12.33
N MET A 130 21.41 6.08 -12.00
CA MET A 130 22.03 5.03 -12.83
C MET A 130 21.43 5.00 -14.24
N PHE A 131 22.24 4.67 -15.24
CA PHE A 131 21.80 4.47 -16.63
C PHE A 131 20.97 5.65 -17.19
N TRP A 132 21.45 6.88 -16.99
CA TRP A 132 20.73 8.10 -17.38
C TRP A 132 19.36 8.24 -16.70
N GLY A 133 19.24 7.72 -15.48
CA GLY A 133 17.97 7.63 -14.77
C GLY A 133 17.40 8.95 -14.28
N CYS A 134 18.16 10.05 -14.32
CA CYS A 134 17.65 11.39 -13.97
C CYS A 134 17.51 12.35 -15.15
N GLU A 135 18.06 12.00 -16.31
CA GLU A 135 18.03 12.87 -17.49
C GLU A 135 18.17 12.05 -18.76
N ARG A 136 17.22 12.19 -19.70
CA ARG A 136 17.26 11.54 -21.01
C ARG A 136 16.80 12.50 -22.10
N THR A 137 17.43 12.40 -23.27
CA THR A 137 17.12 13.23 -24.43
C THR A 137 16.54 12.37 -25.54
N GLY A 138 15.36 12.75 -26.03
CA GLY A 138 14.75 12.21 -27.24
C GLY A 138 15.53 12.63 -28.49
N THR A 139 15.66 11.73 -29.45
CA THR A 139 16.27 11.98 -30.76
C THR A 139 15.40 11.29 -31.84
N PRO A 140 15.60 11.58 -33.13
CA PRO A 140 14.85 10.89 -34.18
C PRO A 140 15.20 9.40 -34.35
N THR A 141 16.23 8.89 -33.65
CA THR A 141 16.83 7.58 -33.94
C THR A 141 17.05 6.66 -32.73
N ASN A 142 16.62 7.06 -31.53
CA ASN A 142 16.70 6.26 -30.31
C ASN A 142 15.43 5.48 -30.03
#